data_AF-A0A946JVG7-F1
#
_entry.id   AF-A0A946JVG7-F1
#
_cell.length_a   1.000
_cell.length_b   1.000
_cell.length_c   1.000
_cell.angle_alpha   90.00
_cell.angle_beta   90.00
_cell.angle_gamma   90.00
#
_symmetry.space_group_name_H-M   'P 1'
#
loop_
_entity.id
_entity.type
_entity.pdbx_description
1 polymer ?
#
loop_
_entity_poly.entity_id
_entity_poly.type
_entity_poly.pdbx_seq_one_letter_code
_entity_poly.pdbx_strand_id
1 'polypeptide(L)' 'MMYYIAKFLEIVGMAIIGIGFIIKFPSLMDPAFLGFGLSFFFMGWIIEKYILKS' A
#
# COMPACT_ATOMS: atom_id res chain seq x y z
N MET A 1 -0.02 -9.19 17.28
CA MET A 1 -1.13 -9.19 16.30
C MET A 1 -1.10 -7.95 15.39
N MET A 2 -1.15 -6.74 15.96
CA MET A 2 -1.26 -5.50 15.18
C MET A 2 -0.06 -5.23 14.26
N TYR A 3 1.15 -5.65 14.63
CA TYR A 3 2.33 -5.54 13.77
C TYR A 3 2.18 -6.29 12.44
N TYR A 4 1.68 -7.52 12.50
CA TYR A 4 1.45 -8.32 11.30
C TYR A 4 0.35 -7.71 10.42
N ILE A 5 -0.68 -7.11 11.03
CA ILE A 5 -1.76 -6.42 10.31
C ILE A 5 -1.21 -5.17 9.60
N ALA A 6 -0.38 -4.37 10.27
CA ALA A 6 0.26 -3.20 9.69
C ALA A 6 1.14 -3.57 8.49
N LYS A 7 2.02 -4.56 8.66
CA LYS A 7 2.86 -5.08 7.57
C LYS A 7 2.07 -5.69 6.43
N PHE A 8 0.97 -6.38 6.72
CA PHE A 8 0.07 -6.89 5.70
C PHE A 8 -0.55 -5.76 4.87
N LEU A 9 -1.03 -4.68 5.51
CA LEU A 9 -1.55 -3.51 4.80
C LEU A 9 -0.49 -2.84 3.91
N GLU A 10 0.74 -2.67 4.41
CA GLU A 10 1.85 -2.14 3.60
C GLU A 10 2.11 -3.00 2.35
N ILE A 11 2.17 -4.32 2.52
CA ILE A 11 2.41 -5.26 1.42
C ILE A 11 1.25 -5.23 0.41
N VAL A 12 0.01 -5.21 0.88
CA VAL A 12 -1.17 -5.11 0.00
C VAL A 12 -1.15 -3.80 -0.80
N GLY A 13 -0.82 -2.67 -0.16
CA GLY A 13 -0.67 -1.38 -0.83
C GLY A 13 0.39 -1.43 -1.93
N MET A 14 1.58 -1.96 -1.62
CA MET A 14 2.65 -2.14 -2.61
C MET A 14 2.26 -3.09 -3.75
N ALA A 15 1.52 -4.16 -3.47
CA ALA A 15 1.05 -5.10 -4.48
C ALA A 15 0.05 -4.45 -5.44
N ILE A 16 -0.89 -3.64 -4.94
CA ILE A 16 -1.85 -2.90 -5.77
C ILE A 16 -1.13 -1.92 -6.70
N ILE A 17 -0.12 -1.19 -6.19
CA ILE A 17 0.73 -0.31 -7.01
C ILE A 17 1.46 -1.14 -8.08
N GLY A 18 2.13 -2.22 -7.69
CA GLY A 18 2.87 -3.07 -8.63
C GLY A 18 2.00 -3.67 -9.73
N ILE A 19 0.82 -4.19 -9.37
CA ILE A 19 -0.14 -4.77 -10.33
C ILE A 19 -0.66 -3.69 -11.28
N GLY A 20 -1.01 -2.51 -10.77
CA GLY A 20 -1.45 -1.40 -11.62
C GLY A 20 -0.39 -0.99 -12.64
N PHE A 21 0.89 -1.04 -12.26
CA PHE A 21 2.01 -0.72 -13.15
C PHE A 21 2.14 -1.80 -14.22
N ILE A 22 2.06 -3.09 -13.85
CA ILE A 22 2.17 -4.21 -14.80
C ILE A 22 1.02 -4.19 -15.82
N ILE A 23 -0.22 -3.96 -15.38
CA ILE A 23 -1.41 -3.98 -16.26
C ILE A 23 -1.37 -2.86 -17.29
N LYS A 24 -0.91 -1.66 -16.91
CA LYS A 24 -0.88 -0.49 -17.79
C LYS A 24 0.43 -0.33 -18.55
N PHE A 25 1.45 -1.14 -18.29
CA PHE A 25 2.76 -0.99 -18.94
C PHE A 25 2.65 -1.15 -20.48
N PRO A 26 3.31 -0.30 -21.29
CA PRO A 26 4.23 0.80 -20.95
C PRO A 26 3.56 2.17 -20.73
N SER A 27 2.23 2.24 -20.75
CA SER A 27 1.49 3.47 -20.50
C SER A 27 1.52 3.88 -19.01
N LEU A 28 1.23 5.15 -18.75
CA LEU A 28 1.18 5.68 -17.39
C LEU A 28 0.11 4.94 -16.57
N MET A 29 0.47 4.50 -15.36
CA MET A 29 -0.44 3.80 -14.46
C MET A 29 -1.70 4.63 -14.19
N ASP A 30 -2.84 3.96 -14.08
CA ASP A 30 -4.08 4.62 -13.72
C ASP A 30 -3.95 5.30 -12.34
N PRO A 31 -4.26 6.61 -12.22
CA PRO A 31 -4.24 7.32 -10.96
C PRO A 31 -5.09 6.64 -9.87
N ALA A 32 -6.14 5.92 -10.23
CA ALA A 32 -6.96 5.17 -9.27
C ALA A 32 -6.15 4.06 -8.57
N PHE A 33 -5.39 3.26 -9.32
CA PHE A 33 -4.54 2.21 -8.73
C PHE A 33 -3.44 2.80 -7.84
N LEU A 34 -2.86 3.94 -8.23
CA LEU A 34 -1.92 4.69 -7.37
C LEU A 34 -2.59 5.13 -6.07
N GLY A 35 -3.76 5.75 -6.16
CA GLY A 35 -4.49 6.28 -5.01
C GLY A 35 -4.88 5.19 -4.01
N PHE A 36 -5.43 4.07 -4.50
CA PHE A 36 -5.76 2.93 -3.64
C PHE A 36 -4.51 2.29 -3.03
N GLY A 37 -3.47 2.04 -3.83
CA GLY A 37 -2.25 1.42 -3.31
C GLY A 37 -1.56 2.26 -2.25
N LEU A 38 -1.47 3.58 -2.45
CA LEU A 38 -0.92 4.52 -1.48
C LEU A 38 -1.77 4.59 -0.21
N SER A 39 -3.11 4.58 -0.32
CA SER A 39 -3.97 4.65 0.88
C SER A 39 -3.79 3.42 1.78
N PHE A 40 -3.75 2.21 1.21
CA PHE A 40 -3.46 0.98 1.97
C PHE A 40 -2.06 1.00 2.57
N PHE A 41 -1.07 1.48 1.82
CA PHE A 41 0.31 1.58 2.30
C PHE A 41 0.44 2.57 3.48
N PHE A 42 -0.08 3.78 3.34
CA PHE A 42 -0.03 4.79 4.40
C PHE A 42 -0.82 4.37 5.64
N MET A 43 -1.93 3.66 5.47
CA MET A 43 -2.72 3.18 6.60
C MET A 43 -1.95 2.12 7.41
N GLY A 44 -1.25 1.20 6.75
CA GLY A 44 -0.32 0.27 7.41
C GLY A 44 0.83 1.00 8.11
N TRP A 45 1.44 1.96 7.42
CA TRP A 45 2.56 2.75 7.96
C TRP A 45 2.18 3.59 9.18
N ILE A 46 0.99 4.20 9.19
CA ILE A 46 0.47 4.97 10.33
C ILE A 46 0.28 4.05 11.54
N ILE A 47 -0.30 2.86 11.35
CA ILE A 47 -0.47 1.88 12.43
C ILE A 47 0.90 1.46 12.99
N GLU A 48 1.88 1.20 12.13
CA GLU A 48 3.23 0.87 12.57
C GLU A 48 3.91 2.03 13.33
N LYS A 49 3.86 3.23 12.77
CA LYS A 49 4.54 4.42 13.31
C LYS A 49 3.94 4.86 14.65
N TYR A 50 2.62 4.91 14.75
CA TYR A 50 1.93 5.58 15.86
C TYR A 50 1.29 4.63 16.87
N ILE A 51 1.03 3.37 16.51
CA ILE A 51 0.39 2.43 17.43
C ILE A 51 1.37 1.39 17.95
N LEU A 52 2.28 0.90 17.10
CA LEU A 52 3.21 -0.16 17.46
C LEU A 52 4.57 0.32 17.95
N LYS A 53 4.96 1.52 17.53
CA LYS A 53 6.23 2.16 17.89
C LYS A 53 6.05 3.33 18.86
N SER A 54 4.86 3.43 19.47
CA SER A 54 4.55 4.36 20.56
C SER A 54 5.07 3.86 21.90
#